data_AF-A0A1X2GTB1-F1
#
_entry.id   AF-A0A1X2GTB1-F1
#
_cell.length_a   1.000
_cell.length_b   1.000
_cell.length_c   1.000
_cell.angle_alpha   90.00
_cell.angle_beta   90.00
_cell.angle_gamma   90.00
#
_symmetry.space_group_name_H-M   'P 1'
#
loop_
_entity.id
_entity.type
_entity.pdbx_description
1 polymer ?
#
loop_
_entity_poly.entity_id
_entity_poly.type
_entity_poly.pdbx_seq_one_letter_code
_entity_poly.pdbx_strand_id
1 'polypeptide(L)' 'LNKREVEDVLRHKIDQRPTRSQLIEQNILKDVGVAPALQRSQLALERHQLEDALGHKLAERPEASQLVERGILS' A
#
# COMPACT_ATOMS: atom_id res chain seq x y z
N LEU A 1 -32.99 15.24 -8.92
CA LEU A 1 -32.92 14.00 -8.12
C LEU A 1 -33.96 14.11 -7.02
N ASN A 2 -35.00 13.28 -7.09
CA ASN A 2 -36.05 13.28 -6.08
C ASN A 2 -35.48 12.72 -4.78
N LYS A 3 -35.79 13.35 -3.65
CA LYS A 3 -35.31 12.94 -2.30
C LYS A 3 -35.43 11.43 -2.06
N ARG A 4 -36.52 10.82 -2.52
CA ARG A 4 -36.78 9.37 -2.43
C ARG A 4 -35.74 8.50 -3.15
N GLU A 5 -35.31 8.90 -4.35
CA GLU A 5 -34.30 8.16 -5.12
C GLU A 5 -32.95 8.15 -4.37
N VAL A 6 -32.62 9.26 -3.71
CA VAL A 6 -31.39 9.36 -2.89
C VAL A 6 -31.49 8.48 -1.65
N GLU A 7 -32.66 8.43 -1.01
CA GLU A 7 -32.92 7.56 0.15
C GLU A 7 -32.79 6.08 -0.21
N ASP A 8 -33.35 5.66 -1.35
CA ASP A 8 -33.27 4.27 -1.82
C ASP A 8 -31.84 3.85 -2.18
N VAL A 9 -31.10 4.71 -2.89
CA VAL A 9 -29.69 4.48 -3.22
C VAL A 9 -28.83 4.39 -1.95
N LEU A 10 -29.07 5.26 -0.97
CA LEU A 10 -28.30 5.27 0.27
C LEU A 10 -28.53 3.99 1.08
N ARG A 11 -29.79 3.54 1.21
CA ARG A 11 -30.13 2.27 1.87
C ARG A 11 -29.36 1.11 1.25
N HIS A 12 -29.42 0.98 -0.07
CA HIS A 12 -28.71 -0.06 -0.80
C HIS A 12 -27.20 -0.03 -0.58
N LYS A 13 -26.58 1.16 -0.58
CA LYS A 13 -25.14 1.32 -0.34
C LYS A 13 -24.71 1.01 1.08
N ILE A 14 -25.57 1.28 2.07
CA ILE A 14 -25.31 0.94 3.47
C ILE A 14 -25.35 -0.58 3.65
N ASP A 15 -26.33 -1.25 3.05
CA ASP A 15 -26.48 -2.72 3.13
C ASP A 15 -25.29 -3.45 2.49
N GLN A 16 -24.74 -2.89 1.40
CA GLN A 16 -23.58 -3.44 0.70
C GLN A 16 -22.24 -2.87 1.17
N ARG A 17 -22.19 -2.17 2.31
CA ARG A 17 -20.97 -1.50 2.76
C ARG A 17 -19.85 -2.52 3.06
N PRO A 18 -18.68 -2.43 2.41
CA PRO A 18 -17.56 -3.30 2.71
C PRO A 18 -17.04 -3.11 4.13
N THR A 19 -16.53 -4.19 4.71
CA THR A 19 -15.84 -4.18 6.01
C THR A 19 -14.47 -3.52 5.91
N ARG A 20 -13.93 -3.04 7.03
CA ARG A 20 -12.56 -2.47 7.09
C ARG A 20 -11.53 -3.45 6.54
N SER A 21 -11.62 -4.73 6.91
CA SER A 21 -10.66 -5.75 6.49
C SER A 21 -10.67 -5.96 4.97
N GLN A 22 -11.85 -5.99 4.34
CA GLN A 22 -11.96 -6.10 2.87
C GLN A 22 -11.32 -4.90 2.16
N LEU A 23 -11.51 -3.68 2.71
CA LEU A 23 -10.88 -2.47 2.15
C LEU A 23 -9.35 -2.49 2.29
N ILE A 24 -8.82 -3.11 3.35
CA ILE A 24 -7.37 -3.28 3.56
C ILE A 24 -6.80 -4.31 2.58
N GLU A 25 -7.48 -5.45 2.42
CA GLU A 25 -7.11 -6.50 1.49
C GLU A 25 -7.05 -5.98 0.04
N GLN A 26 -8.00 -5.13 -0.33
CA GLN A 26 -8.03 -4.44 -1.63
C GLN A 26 -7.07 -3.24 -1.72
N ASN A 27 -6.24 -3.00 -0.69
CA ASN A 27 -5.27 -1.90 -0.62
C ASN A 27 -5.88 -0.48 -0.69
N ILE A 28 -7.18 -0.35 -0.41
CA ILE A 28 -7.91 0.93 -0.38
C ILE A 28 -7.64 1.66 0.93
N LEU A 29 -7.81 0.97 2.06
CA LEU A 29 -7.41 1.46 3.38
C LEU A 29 -6.03 0.90 3.71
N LYS A 30 -5.19 1.72 4.36
CA LYS A 30 -3.92 1.26 4.90
C LYS A 30 -4.14 0.73 6.31
N ASP A 31 -3.56 -0.42 6.61
CA ASP A 31 -3.63 -0.99 7.96
C ASP A 31 -2.58 -0.37 8.86
N VAL A 32 -2.83 0.88 9.25
CA VAL A 32 -1.92 1.67 10.08
C VAL A 32 -2.61 2.04 11.39
N GLY A 33 -1.90 1.85 12.50
CA GLY A 33 -2.36 2.20 13.85
C GLY A 33 -2.29 3.69 14.19
N VAL A 34 -1.99 4.55 13.21
CA VAL A 34 -1.86 6.00 13.43
C VAL A 34 -3.17 6.73 13.18
N ALA A 35 -3.29 7.90 13.80
CA ALA A 35 -4.43 8.79 13.62
C ALA A 35 -4.66 9.13 12.12
N PRO A 36 -5.93 9.26 11.65
CA PRO A 36 -6.24 9.50 10.24
C PRO A 36 -5.50 10.69 9.61
N ALA A 37 -5.30 11.76 10.39
CA ALA A 37 -4.59 12.96 9.93
C ALA A 37 -3.09 12.73 9.64
N LEU A 38 -2.47 11.71 10.26
CA LEU A 38 -1.04 11.43 10.15
C LEU A 38 -0.70 10.32 9.15
N GLN A 39 -1.70 9.53 8.72
CA GLN A 39 -1.49 8.39 7.82
C GLN A 39 -0.75 8.77 6.55
N ARG A 40 -1.11 9.92 5.94
CA ARG A 40 -0.46 10.40 4.72
C ARG A 40 1.03 10.67 4.94
N SER A 41 1.37 11.38 6.02
CA SER A 41 2.75 11.75 6.34
C SER A 41 3.60 10.53 6.68
N GLN A 42 3.03 9.57 7.43
CA GLN A 42 3.70 8.30 7.73
C GLN A 42 4.02 7.54 6.44
N LEU A 43 3.05 7.34 5.55
CA LEU A 43 3.26 6.57 4.30
C LEU A 43 4.29 7.25 3.39
N ALA A 44 4.28 8.58 3.32
CA ALA A 44 5.28 9.32 2.55
C ALA A 44 6.69 9.10 3.11
N LEU A 45 6.84 9.12 4.44
CA LEU A 45 8.11 8.85 5.10
C LEU A 45 8.58 7.40 4.89
N GLU A 46 7.70 6.43 5.08
CA GLU A 46 8.00 5.00 4.85
C GLU A 46 8.45 4.76 3.40
N ARG A 47 7.79 5.40 2.43
CA ARG A 47 8.18 5.31 1.02
C ARG A 47 9.57 5.88 0.78
N HIS A 48 9.87 7.07 1.32
CA HIS A 48 11.21 7.67 1.18
C HIS A 48 12.30 6.81 1.80
N GLN A 49 12.08 6.29 3.02
CA GLN A 49 13.03 5.38 3.66
C GLN A 49 13.28 4.12 2.84
N LEU A 50 12.24 3.57 2.21
CA LEU A 50 12.35 2.41 1.33
C LEU A 50 13.11 2.74 0.05
N GLU A 51 12.83 3.89 -0.56
CA GLU A 51 13.53 4.38 -1.76
C GLU A 51 15.03 4.54 -1.48
N ASP A 52 15.39 5.17 -0.36
CA ASP A 52 16.80 5.37 0.04
C ASP A 52 17.50 4.03 0.29
N ALA A 53 16.87 3.14 1.07
CA ALA A 53 17.41 1.82 1.37
C ALA A 53 17.56 0.94 0.13
N LEU A 54 16.62 1.02 -0.81
CA LEU A 54 16.71 0.32 -2.10
C LEU A 54 17.82 0.91 -2.96
N GLY A 55 17.96 2.24 -3.00
CA GLY A 55 19.01 2.93 -3.73
C GLY A 55 20.40 2.46 -3.30
N HIS A 56 20.66 2.37 -2.00
CA HIS A 56 21.92 1.85 -1.46
C HIS A 56 22.16 0.39 -1.88
N LYS A 57 21.17 -0.50 -1.75
CA LYS A 57 21.31 -1.91 -2.14
C LYS A 57 21.54 -2.12 -3.64
N LEU A 58 20.95 -1.26 -4.47
CA LEU A 58 21.16 -1.29 -5.91
C LEU A 58 22.55 -0.79 -6.29
N ALA A 59 23.09 0.21 -5.59
CA ALA A 59 24.45 0.71 -5.79
C ALA A 59 25.51 -0.35 -5.45
N GLU A 60 25.26 -1.17 -4.43
CA GLU A 60 26.15 -2.27 -4.01
C GLU A 60 25.82 -3.61 -4.69
N ARG A 61 25.01 -3.60 -5.75
CA ARG A 61 24.58 -4.82 -6.42
C ARG A 61 25.79 -5.59 -6.97
N PRO A 62 25.97 -6.87 -6.60
CA PRO A 62 27.06 -7.69 -7.13
C PRO A 62 26.97 -7.86 -8.64
N GLU A 63 28.14 -7.87 -9.28
CA GLU A 63 28.28 -8.16 -10.70
C GLU A 63 28.00 -9.64 -11.00
N ALA A 64 27.60 -9.95 -12.23
CA ALA A 64 27.28 -11.32 -12.63
C ALA A 64 28.48 -12.27 -12.41
N SER A 65 29.70 -11.82 -12.68
CA SER A 65 30.93 -12.60 -12.45
C SER A 65 31.12 -12.99 -10.99
N GLN A 66 30.83 -12.07 -10.06
CA GLN A 66 30.90 -12.33 -8.62
C GLN A 66 29.85 -13.34 -8.16
N LEU A 67 28.69 -13.37 -8.83
CA LEU A 67 27.64 -14.35 -8.55
C LEU A 67 27.99 -15.74 -9.11
N VAL A 68 28.69 -15.82 -10.25
CA VAL A 68 29.22 -17.08 -10.81
C VAL A 68 30.32 -17.64 -9.92
N GLU A 69 31.25 -16.82 -9.45
CA GLU A 69 32.31 -17.24 -8.51
C GLU A 69 31.72 -17.81 -7.20
N ARG A 70 30.60 -17.24 -6.74
CA ARG A 70 29.86 -17.72 -5.56
C ARG A 70 28.98 -18.94 -5.83
N GLY A 71 28.93 -19.45 -7.06
CA GLY A 71 28.12 -20.61 -7.46
C GLY A 71 26.61 -20.36 -7.47
N ILE A 72 26.17 -19.09 -7.52
CA ILE A 72 24.74 -18.71 -7.54
C ILE A 72 24.21 -18.66 -8.97
N LEU A 73 25.01 -18.16 -9.91
CA LEU A 73 24.72 -18.16 -11.34
C LEU A 73 25.64 -19.17 -12.04
N SER A 74 25.12 -19.83 -13.07
CA SER A 74 25.83 -20.77 -13.93
C SER A 74 26.09 -20.19 -15.31
#